data_AF-A0A0G4J5Q1-F1
#
_entry.id   AF-A0A0G4J5Q1-F1
#
_cell.length_a   1.000
_cell.length_b   1.000
_cell.length_c   1.000
_cell.angle_alpha   90.00
_cell.angle_beta   90.00
_cell.angle_gamma   90.00
#
_symmetry.space_group_name_H-M   'P 1'
#
loop_
_entity.id
_entity.type
_entity.pdbx_description
1 polymer ?
#
loop_
_entity_poly.entity_id
_entity_poly.type
_entity_poly.pdbx_seq_one_letter_code
_entity_poly.pdbx_strand_id
1 'polypeptide(L)'
;MQAADLEEGRARARREWQAMTAYERHRRLVDAYEKRDDTHREPQPAVTDLDVLEASYQFIREQDADAGSDPWVAEMARAYYARLYKEFAIADLKHYRRGSIGLRWRTEAEVKEGIGQFSCGARKCSERRGLRSTEVPFEYVEQGDTKLALVKVRLCPPCSDKLTYRSRKRKRSQADDNDNQGT
;
A
#
# COMPACT_ATOMS: atom_id res chain seq x y z
N MET A 1 -46.67 -44.03 17.64
CA MET A 1 -47.69 -43.55 16.69
C MET A 1 -47.27 -42.19 16.13
N GLN A 2 -46.07 -42.10 15.55
CA GLN A 2 -45.44 -40.83 15.14
C GLN A 2 -44.54 -40.95 13.89
N ALA A 3 -44.00 -42.14 13.59
CA ALA A 3 -43.12 -42.34 12.42
C ALA A 3 -43.88 -42.50 11.10
N ALA A 4 -44.99 -43.26 11.11
CA ALA A 4 -45.81 -43.50 9.91
C ALA A 4 -46.46 -42.20 9.38
N ASP A 5 -46.95 -41.35 10.27
CA ASP A 5 -47.58 -40.07 9.91
C ASP A 5 -46.60 -39.08 9.25
N LEU A 6 -45.33 -39.09 9.68
CA LEU A 6 -44.26 -38.27 9.08
C LEU A 6 -43.88 -38.78 7.67
N GLU A 7 -43.86 -40.10 7.48
CA GLU A 7 -43.51 -40.72 6.20
C GLU A 7 -44.62 -40.48 5.16
N GLU A 8 -45.88 -40.59 5.57
CA GLU A 8 -47.02 -40.21 4.74
C GLU A 8 -47.01 -38.71 4.41
N GLY A 9 -46.65 -37.83 5.35
CA GLY A 9 -46.50 -36.41 5.11
C GLY A 9 -45.46 -36.10 4.03
N ARG A 10 -44.29 -36.77 4.08
CA ARG A 10 -43.24 -36.65 3.04
C ARG A 10 -43.70 -37.22 1.70
N ALA A 11 -44.46 -38.32 1.70
CA ALA A 11 -45.00 -38.92 0.49
C ALA A 11 -46.04 -38.00 -0.19
N ARG A 12 -46.92 -37.37 0.59
CA ARG A 12 -47.88 -36.37 0.10
C ARG A 12 -47.17 -35.15 -0.50
N ALA A 13 -46.19 -34.59 0.20
CA ALA A 13 -45.40 -33.46 -0.31
C ALA A 13 -44.65 -33.79 -1.60
N ARG A 14 -44.11 -35.00 -1.75
CA ARG A 14 -43.47 -35.46 -3.00
C ARG A 14 -44.46 -35.56 -4.17
N ARG A 15 -45.67 -36.07 -3.94
CA ARG A 15 -46.72 -36.16 -4.98
C ARG A 15 -47.18 -34.79 -5.41
N GLU A 16 -47.41 -33.88 -4.48
CA GLU A 16 -47.74 -32.48 -4.78
C GLU A 16 -46.63 -31.79 -5.57
N TRP A 17 -45.37 -32.04 -5.23
CA TRP A 17 -44.23 -31.50 -5.98
C TRP A 17 -44.20 -31.98 -7.43
N GLN A 18 -44.46 -33.28 -7.64
CA GLN A 18 -44.47 -33.89 -8.97
C GLN A 18 -45.69 -33.48 -9.80
N ALA A 19 -46.81 -33.15 -9.17
CA ALA A 19 -48.03 -32.69 -9.82
C ALA A 19 -47.94 -31.23 -10.31
N MET A 20 -46.99 -30.44 -9.79
CA MET A 20 -46.78 -29.06 -10.20
C MET A 20 -46.05 -28.96 -11.54
N THR A 21 -46.44 -27.94 -12.32
CA THR A 21 -45.72 -27.55 -13.53
C THR A 21 -44.29 -27.10 -13.19
N ALA A 22 -43.41 -27.10 -14.19
CA ALA A 22 -42.02 -26.65 -14.01
C ALA A 22 -41.94 -25.20 -13.48
N TYR A 23 -42.84 -24.33 -13.95
CA TYR A 23 -42.92 -22.94 -13.51
C TYR A 23 -43.38 -22.81 -12.04
N GLU A 24 -44.41 -23.55 -11.64
CA GLU A 24 -44.91 -23.53 -10.26
C GLU A 24 -43.87 -24.05 -9.26
N ARG A 25 -43.16 -25.13 -9.60
CA ARG A 25 -42.04 -25.63 -8.79
C ARG A 25 -40.94 -24.58 -8.64
N HIS A 26 -40.56 -23.93 -9.73
CA HIS A 26 -39.55 -22.88 -9.72
C HIS A 26 -39.97 -21.71 -8.82
N ARG A 27 -41.20 -21.20 -8.99
CA ARG A 27 -41.74 -20.12 -8.16
C ARG A 27 -41.73 -20.48 -6.67
N ARG A 28 -42.14 -21.70 -6.31
CA ARG A 28 -42.15 -22.17 -4.93
C ARG A 28 -40.75 -22.29 -4.33
N LEU A 29 -39.75 -22.66 -5.13
CA LEU A 29 -38.33 -22.69 -4.70
C LEU A 29 -37.77 -21.27 -4.50
N VAL A 30 -38.07 -20.36 -5.42
CA VAL A 30 -37.63 -18.95 -5.34
C VAL A 30 -38.25 -18.27 -4.12
N ASP A 31 -39.57 -18.38 -3.93
CA ASP A 31 -40.26 -17.82 -2.76
C ASP A 31 -39.71 -18.38 -1.44
N ALA A 32 -39.32 -19.68 -1.40
CA ALA A 32 -38.72 -20.30 -0.23
C ALA A 32 -37.27 -19.87 0.00
N TYR A 33 -36.53 -19.56 -1.06
CA TYR A 33 -35.17 -19.02 -0.99
C TYR A 33 -35.19 -17.57 -0.49
N GLU A 34 -36.06 -16.72 -1.05
CA GLU A 34 -36.26 -15.34 -0.62
C GLU A 34 -36.72 -15.28 0.85
N LYS A 35 -37.69 -16.11 1.26
CA LYS A 35 -38.12 -16.18 2.67
C LYS A 35 -37.05 -16.67 3.63
N ARG A 36 -36.06 -17.43 3.15
CA ARG A 36 -34.93 -17.86 3.98
C ARG A 36 -33.92 -16.73 4.18
N ASP A 37 -33.94 -15.76 3.27
CA ASP A 37 -33.15 -14.53 3.30
C ASP A 37 -33.85 -13.40 4.08
N ASP A 38 -35.08 -13.63 4.61
CA ASP A 38 -35.82 -12.68 5.46
C ASP A 38 -35.13 -12.39 6.81
N THR A 39 -34.06 -13.12 7.17
CA THR A 39 -33.05 -12.53 8.05
C THR A 39 -32.33 -11.46 7.23
N HIS A 40 -32.85 -10.22 7.24
CA HIS A 40 -32.15 -9.02 6.81
C HIS A 40 -30.80 -8.90 7.53
N ARG A 41 -29.84 -9.73 7.13
CA ARG A 41 -28.45 -9.51 7.42
C ARG A 41 -28.05 -8.49 6.39
N GLU A 42 -27.99 -7.23 6.83
CA GLU A 42 -27.38 -6.18 6.01
C GLU A 42 -26.10 -6.78 5.43
N PRO A 43 -25.94 -6.76 4.08
CA PRO A 43 -24.75 -7.31 3.47
C PRO A 43 -23.57 -6.59 4.09
N GLN A 44 -22.77 -7.34 4.87
CA GLN A 44 -21.54 -6.80 5.42
C GLN A 44 -20.71 -6.35 4.23
N PRO A 45 -20.10 -5.16 4.28
CA PRO A 45 -19.26 -4.69 3.18
C PRO A 45 -18.21 -5.77 2.91
N ALA A 46 -18.22 -6.28 1.68
CA ALA A 46 -17.27 -7.32 1.29
C ALA A 46 -15.86 -6.72 1.39
N VAL A 47 -15.03 -7.30 2.24
CA VAL A 47 -13.62 -6.92 2.34
C VAL A 47 -12.94 -7.38 1.06
N THR A 48 -12.39 -6.43 0.32
CA THR A 48 -11.66 -6.72 -0.92
C THR A 48 -10.21 -7.07 -0.60
N ASP A 49 -9.53 -7.75 -1.53
CA ASP A 49 -8.09 -8.00 -1.42
C ASP A 49 -7.28 -6.70 -1.25
N LEU A 50 -7.75 -5.61 -1.86
CA LEU A 50 -7.15 -4.29 -1.72
C LEU A 50 -7.25 -3.78 -0.28
N ASP A 51 -8.40 -3.93 0.38
CA ASP A 51 -8.60 -3.50 1.77
C ASP A 51 -7.66 -4.28 2.71
N VAL A 52 -7.48 -5.59 2.46
CA VAL A 52 -6.55 -6.44 3.21
C VAL A 52 -5.09 -5.98 3.00
N LEU A 53 -4.72 -5.63 1.76
CA LEU A 53 -3.39 -5.11 1.45
C LEU A 53 -3.14 -3.75 2.11
N GLU A 54 -4.12 -2.85 2.10
CA GLU A 54 -4.03 -1.54 2.75
C GLU A 54 -3.90 -1.68 4.28
N ALA A 55 -4.66 -2.58 4.89
CA ALA A 55 -4.59 -2.84 6.32
C ALA A 55 -3.24 -3.45 6.75
N SER A 56 -2.65 -4.31 5.92
CA SER A 56 -1.37 -4.97 6.17
C SER A 56 -0.16 -4.22 5.59
N TYR A 57 -0.37 -3.04 5.01
CA TYR A 57 0.70 -2.27 4.38
C TYR A 57 1.72 -1.79 5.42
N GLN A 58 2.99 -2.02 5.11
CA GLN A 58 4.12 -1.43 5.80
C GLN A 58 5.06 -0.80 4.78
N PHE A 59 5.51 0.40 5.07
CA PHE A 59 6.42 1.18 4.23
C PHE A 59 7.72 0.42 4.00
N ILE A 60 8.30 -0.12 5.08
CA ILE A 60 9.41 -1.08 5.04
C ILE A 60 8.97 -2.30 5.83
N ARG A 61 8.82 -3.44 5.14
CA ARG A 61 8.57 -4.72 5.80
C ARG A 61 9.82 -5.17 6.56
N GLU A 62 9.73 -5.18 7.88
CA GLU A 62 10.71 -5.81 8.77
C GLU A 62 10.56 -7.34 8.76
N GLN A 63 11.58 -8.07 9.24
CA GLN A 63 11.55 -9.54 9.22
C GLN A 63 10.39 -10.12 10.05
N ASP A 64 9.99 -9.44 11.12
CA ASP A 64 8.92 -9.87 12.03
C ASP A 64 7.57 -9.22 11.73
N ALA A 65 7.45 -8.50 10.61
CA ALA A 65 6.24 -7.76 10.21
C ALA A 65 4.97 -8.64 10.16
N ASP A 66 5.14 -9.93 9.89
CA ASP A 66 4.06 -10.89 9.72
C ASP A 66 3.77 -11.70 11.01
N ALA A 67 4.45 -11.41 12.12
CA ALA A 67 4.24 -12.11 13.39
C ALA A 67 2.81 -11.89 13.90
N GLY A 68 1.99 -12.95 13.88
CA GLY A 68 0.59 -12.93 14.32
C GLY A 68 -0.43 -12.58 13.24
N SER A 69 0.00 -12.36 11.99
CA SER A 69 -0.91 -12.20 10.85
C SER A 69 -1.38 -13.55 10.30
N ASP A 70 -2.52 -13.57 9.62
CA ASP A 70 -2.95 -14.75 8.85
C ASP A 70 -1.87 -15.09 7.79
N PRO A 71 -1.45 -16.37 7.67
CA PRO A 71 -0.39 -16.76 6.75
C PRO A 71 -0.63 -16.32 5.30
N TRP A 72 -1.89 -16.35 4.85
CA TRP A 72 -2.26 -15.96 3.49
C TRP A 72 -2.16 -14.45 3.29
N VAL A 73 -2.61 -13.65 4.27
CA VAL A 73 -2.50 -12.18 4.23
C VAL A 73 -1.02 -11.77 4.21
N ALA A 74 -0.22 -12.39 5.06
CA ALA A 74 1.23 -12.19 5.12
C ALA A 74 1.90 -12.53 3.78
N GLU A 75 1.56 -13.68 3.18
CA GLU A 75 2.10 -14.08 1.88
C GLU A 75 1.71 -13.12 0.76
N MET A 76 0.43 -12.75 0.67
CA MET A 76 -0.08 -11.81 -0.33
C MET A 76 0.63 -10.46 -0.23
N ALA A 77 0.77 -9.94 0.98
CA ALA A 77 1.36 -8.64 1.19
C ALA A 77 2.90 -8.64 1.03
N ARG A 78 3.58 -9.76 1.35
CA ARG A 78 4.99 -10.00 0.97
C ARG A 78 5.18 -10.04 -0.55
N ALA A 79 4.32 -10.77 -1.26
CA ALA A 79 4.36 -10.86 -2.72
C ALA A 79 4.16 -9.49 -3.39
N TYR A 80 3.21 -8.70 -2.88
CA TYR A 80 3.01 -7.32 -3.32
C TYR A 80 4.25 -6.45 -3.06
N TYR A 81 4.78 -6.47 -1.83
CA TYR A 81 5.96 -5.69 -1.45
C TYR A 81 7.22 -6.04 -2.27
N ALA A 82 7.40 -7.32 -2.62
CA ALA A 82 8.50 -7.78 -3.48
C ALA A 82 8.41 -7.24 -4.92
N ARG A 83 7.20 -6.93 -5.38
CA ARG A 83 6.92 -6.42 -6.73
C ARG A 83 7.12 -4.91 -6.86
N LEU A 84 7.23 -4.19 -5.75
CA LEU A 84 7.45 -2.74 -5.72
C LEU A 84 8.89 -2.36 -6.07
N TYR A 85 9.04 -1.40 -6.99
CA TYR A 85 10.33 -0.81 -7.36
C TYR A 85 10.76 0.30 -6.38
N LYS A 86 11.30 -0.13 -5.23
CA LYS A 86 11.68 0.73 -4.09
C LYS A 86 13.17 1.08 -3.98
N GLU A 87 13.93 0.97 -5.07
CA GLU A 87 15.37 1.27 -5.03
C GLU A 87 15.66 2.77 -4.97
N PHE A 88 14.93 3.60 -5.73
CA PHE A 88 15.17 5.02 -5.86
C PHE A 88 13.90 5.83 -5.58
N ALA A 89 14.04 6.90 -4.81
CA ALA A 89 13.00 7.88 -4.53
C ALA A 89 13.17 9.15 -5.40
N ILE A 90 12.08 9.91 -5.53
CA ILE A 90 12.05 11.25 -6.15
C ILE A 90 12.13 12.31 -5.06
N ALA A 91 12.96 13.32 -5.30
CA ALA A 91 13.16 14.46 -4.41
C ALA A 91 12.48 15.72 -4.95
N ASP A 92 11.64 16.36 -4.13
CA ASP A 92 11.21 17.74 -4.35
C ASP A 92 12.16 18.70 -3.64
N LEU A 93 12.95 19.40 -4.44
CA LEU A 93 13.96 20.36 -3.99
C LEU A 93 13.46 21.81 -4.07
N LYS A 94 12.16 22.08 -4.26
CA LYS A 94 11.61 23.45 -4.42
C LYS A 94 11.94 24.37 -3.23
N HIS A 95 11.89 23.83 -2.01
CA HIS A 95 12.07 24.60 -0.77
C HIS A 95 13.41 24.34 -0.07
N TYR A 96 14.41 23.85 -0.81
CA TYR A 96 15.73 23.48 -0.28
C TYR A 96 16.42 24.59 0.54
N ARG A 97 16.22 25.86 0.17
CA ARG A 97 16.78 27.01 0.90
C ARG A 97 16.23 27.15 2.33
N ARG A 98 14.95 26.77 2.52
CA ARG A 98 14.30 26.72 3.84
C ARG A 98 14.71 25.49 4.65
N GLY A 99 15.37 24.52 4.02
CA GLY A 99 15.72 23.23 4.63
C GLY A 99 14.67 22.15 4.46
N SER A 100 13.56 22.45 3.78
CA SER A 100 12.49 21.50 3.54
C SER A 100 12.73 20.78 2.21
N ILE A 101 12.88 19.46 2.28
CA ILE A 101 13.03 18.56 1.15
C ILE A 101 11.88 17.55 1.22
N GLY A 102 11.14 17.40 0.12
CA GLY A 102 10.12 16.37 0.00
C GLY A 102 10.70 15.11 -0.65
N LEU A 103 10.30 13.94 -0.18
CA LEU A 103 10.67 12.66 -0.76
C LEU A 103 9.41 11.85 -1.02
N ARG A 104 9.38 11.11 -2.12
CA ARG A 104 8.35 10.11 -2.40
C ARG A 104 8.89 8.97 -3.25
N TRP A 105 8.23 7.82 -3.21
CA TRP A 105 8.48 6.75 -4.17
C TRP A 105 8.08 7.16 -5.59
N ARG A 106 8.69 6.46 -6.56
CA ARG A 106 8.39 6.65 -7.98
C ARG A 106 7.03 6.06 -8.32
N THR A 107 6.32 6.70 -9.24
CA THR A 107 5.11 6.14 -9.83
C THR A 107 5.46 5.09 -10.90
N GLU A 108 4.49 4.25 -11.28
CA GLU A 108 4.71 3.24 -12.33
C GLU A 108 5.21 3.87 -13.64
N ALA A 109 4.63 5.00 -14.07
CA ALA A 109 5.06 5.73 -15.26
C ALA A 109 6.52 6.18 -15.16
N GLU A 110 6.91 6.75 -14.01
CA GLU A 110 8.29 7.17 -13.76
C GLU A 110 9.28 6.01 -13.76
N VAL A 111 8.88 4.85 -13.21
CA VAL A 111 9.71 3.64 -13.24
C VAL A 111 9.89 3.15 -14.68
N LYS A 112 8.81 3.07 -15.47
CA LYS A 112 8.86 2.65 -16.88
C LYS A 112 9.72 3.59 -17.73
N GLU A 113 9.65 4.90 -17.49
CA GLU A 113 10.48 5.90 -18.17
C GLU A 113 11.93 5.95 -17.66
N GLY A 114 12.24 5.26 -16.55
CA GLY A 114 13.57 5.24 -15.95
C GLY A 114 13.93 6.52 -15.18
N ILE A 115 12.94 7.30 -14.78
CA ILE A 115 13.13 8.54 -14.01
C ILE A 115 13.76 8.19 -12.65
N GLY A 116 14.75 8.98 -12.23
CA GLY A 116 15.47 8.76 -10.98
C GLY A 116 16.48 7.61 -11.00
N GLN A 117 16.60 6.87 -12.10
CA GLN A 117 17.63 5.84 -12.32
C GLN A 117 18.55 6.23 -13.48
N PHE A 118 17.96 6.50 -14.65
CA PHE A 118 18.68 6.96 -15.85
C PHE A 118 18.58 8.48 -16.06
N SER A 119 17.69 9.14 -15.31
CA SER A 119 17.62 10.59 -15.20
C SER A 119 17.68 11.05 -13.74
N CYS A 120 17.87 12.35 -13.54
CA CYS A 120 17.88 12.98 -12.23
C CYS A 120 16.54 12.76 -11.51
N GLY A 121 16.60 12.27 -10.28
CA GLY A 121 15.43 12.05 -9.42
C GLY A 121 14.86 13.33 -8.81
N ALA A 122 15.29 14.52 -9.22
CA ALA A 122 14.66 15.77 -8.78
C ALA A 122 13.38 16.03 -9.60
N ARG A 123 12.25 16.29 -8.95
CA ARG A 123 10.91 16.39 -9.57
C ARG A 123 10.81 17.32 -10.80
N LYS A 124 11.66 18.34 -10.90
CA LYS A 124 11.68 19.33 -12.00
C LYS A 124 13.02 19.34 -12.75
N CYS A 125 13.67 18.19 -12.91
CA CYS A 125 14.94 18.07 -13.59
C CYS A 125 14.91 16.88 -14.56
N SER A 126 15.41 17.09 -15.78
CA SER A 126 15.49 16.06 -16.83
C SER A 126 16.93 15.68 -17.19
N GLU A 127 17.92 16.14 -16.41
CA GLU A 127 19.34 15.83 -16.64
C GLU A 127 19.60 14.32 -16.53
N ARG A 128 20.47 13.80 -17.39
CA ARG A 128 20.82 12.36 -17.45
C ARG A 128 22.30 12.10 -17.20
N ARG A 129 23.15 13.14 -17.22
CA ARG A 129 24.61 13.02 -17.10
C ARG A 129 25.09 13.28 -15.68
N GLY A 130 26.20 12.63 -15.31
CA GLY A 130 26.89 12.86 -14.04
C GLY A 130 26.05 12.51 -12.79
N LEU A 131 25.08 11.61 -12.94
CA LEU A 131 24.17 11.23 -11.86
C LEU A 131 24.93 10.47 -10.76
N ARG A 132 24.69 10.85 -9.50
CA ARG A 132 25.24 10.17 -8.32
C ARG A 132 24.11 9.72 -7.41
N SER A 133 24.25 8.51 -6.88
CA SER A 133 23.36 7.97 -5.87
C SER A 133 23.84 8.41 -4.49
N THR A 134 22.92 8.95 -3.68
CA THR A 134 23.16 9.33 -2.29
C THR A 134 22.02 8.80 -1.44
N GLU A 135 22.34 8.34 -0.24
CA GLU A 135 21.34 7.97 0.76
C GLU A 135 20.96 9.18 1.60
N VAL A 136 19.66 9.35 1.81
CA VAL A 136 19.11 10.46 2.60
C VAL A 136 18.21 9.90 3.70
N PRO A 137 18.26 10.50 4.91
CA PRO A 137 17.32 10.13 5.97
C PRO A 137 15.92 10.57 5.56
N PHE A 138 14.98 9.64 5.69
CA PHE A 138 13.56 9.84 5.48
C PHE A 138 12.83 9.46 6.76
N GLU A 139 12.25 10.47 7.39
CA GLU A 139 11.40 10.34 8.57
C GLU A 139 9.94 10.19 8.10
N TYR A 140 9.24 9.20 8.63
CA TYR A 140 7.85 8.91 8.30
C TYR A 140 7.08 8.44 9.53
N VAL A 141 5.77 8.64 9.53
CA VAL A 141 4.89 8.16 10.59
C VAL A 141 4.15 6.93 10.08
N GLU A 142 4.23 5.83 10.82
CA GLU A 142 3.54 4.58 10.53
C GLU A 142 2.94 4.05 11.82
N GLN A 143 1.62 3.76 11.81
CA GLN A 143 0.88 3.28 12.98
C GLN A 143 0.99 4.19 14.23
N GLY A 144 1.23 5.49 14.04
CA GLY A 144 1.39 6.47 15.12
C GLY A 144 2.83 6.66 15.60
N ASP A 145 3.75 5.81 15.16
CA ASP A 145 5.16 5.88 15.52
C ASP A 145 5.99 6.57 14.43
N THR A 146 6.89 7.44 14.87
CA THR A 146 7.86 8.08 13.98
C THR A 146 9.04 7.13 13.74
N LYS A 147 9.21 6.73 12.48
CA LYS A 147 10.29 5.87 12.01
C LYS A 147 11.25 6.64 11.12
N LEU A 148 12.50 6.17 11.03
CA LEU A 148 13.52 6.72 10.15
C LEU A 148 14.10 5.63 9.26
N ALA A 149 14.21 5.92 7.96
CA ALA A 149 14.83 5.04 6.99
C ALA A 149 15.81 5.79 6.10
N LEU A 150 16.84 5.10 5.62
CA LEU A 150 17.72 5.62 4.57
C LEU A 150 17.14 5.25 3.21
N VAL A 151 16.77 6.28 2.43
CA VAL A 151 16.28 6.08 1.05
C VAL A 151 17.32 6.57 0.06
N LYS A 152 17.48 5.85 -1.05
CA LYS A 152 18.43 6.25 -2.09
C LYS A 152 17.76 7.22 -3.05
N VAL A 153 18.45 8.31 -3.36
CA VAL A 153 18.09 9.25 -4.43
C VAL A 153 19.25 9.38 -5.39
N ARG A 154 18.96 9.45 -6.69
CA ARG A 154 19.99 9.62 -7.72
C ARG A 154 19.85 10.99 -8.37
N LEU A 155 20.81 11.87 -8.18
CA LEU A 155 20.72 13.28 -8.56
C LEU A 155 21.91 13.71 -9.42
N CYS A 156 21.68 14.67 -10.31
CA CYS A 156 22.77 15.37 -10.99
C CYS A 156 23.49 16.33 -10.03
N PRO A 157 24.73 16.79 -10.34
CA PRO A 157 25.51 17.66 -9.47
C PRO A 157 24.76 18.89 -8.92
N PRO A 158 24.06 19.71 -9.74
CA PRO A 158 23.37 20.88 -9.22
C PRO A 158 22.19 20.54 -8.30
N CYS A 159 21.56 19.38 -8.46
CA CYS A 159 20.49 18.91 -7.57
C CYS A 159 21.06 18.33 -6.26
N SER A 160 22.21 17.64 -6.32
CA SER A 160 22.93 17.17 -5.14
C SER A 160 23.42 18.34 -4.26
N ASP A 161 23.84 19.45 -4.89
CA ASP A 161 24.19 20.67 -4.17
C ASP A 161 23.00 21.32 -3.46
N LYS A 162 21.81 21.29 -4.08
CA LYS A 162 20.57 21.76 -3.44
C LYS A 162 20.18 20.87 -2.25
N LEU A 163 20.31 19.55 -2.41
CA LEU A 163 20.02 18.58 -1.34
C LEU A 163 20.89 18.85 -0.11
N THR A 164 22.19 19.12 -0.29
CA THR A 164 23.14 19.34 0.81
C THR A 164 23.32 20.81 1.22
N TYR A 165 22.52 21.72 0.65
CA TYR A 165 22.67 23.16 0.80
C TYR A 165 22.77 23.63 2.27
N ARG A 166 21.86 23.16 3.13
CA ARG A 166 21.85 23.57 4.55
C ARG A 166 23.02 23.00 5.36
N SER A 167 23.39 21.76 5.11
CA SER A 167 24.56 21.12 5.73
C SER A 167 25.82 21.93 5.42
N ARG A 168 26.04 22.29 4.15
CA ARG A 168 27.18 23.11 3.72
C ARG A 168 27.14 24.52 4.31
N LYS A 169 25.97 25.16 4.37
CA LYS A 169 25.82 26.49 4.95
C LYS A 169 26.19 26.52 6.44
N ARG A 170 25.77 25.52 7.22
CA ARG A 170 26.11 25.38 8.65
C ARG A 170 27.60 25.14 8.86
N LYS A 171 28.23 24.31 8.04
CA LYS A 171 29.68 24.05 8.13
C LYS A 171 30.52 25.30 7.85
N ARG A 172 30.10 26.14 6.88
CA ARG A 172 30.79 27.40 6.57
C ARG A 172 30.72 28.39 7.72
N SER A 173 29.53 28.63 8.29
CA SER A 173 29.40 29.52 9.44
C SER A 173 30.22 29.05 10.64
N GLN A 174 30.25 27.74 10.91
CA GLN A 174 31.08 27.17 11.99
C GLN A 174 32.58 27.34 11.75
N ALA A 175 33.05 27.28 10.51
CA ALA A 175 34.45 27.52 10.18
C ALA A 175 34.81 29.01 10.40
N ASP A 176 33.95 29.92 9.94
CA ASP A 176 34.13 31.36 10.13
C ASP A 176 34.15 31.73 11.63
N ASP A 177 33.29 31.10 12.45
CA ASP A 177 33.26 31.30 13.91
C ASP A 177 34.52 30.75 14.60
N ASN A 178 35.06 29.62 14.15
CA ASN A 178 36.28 29.02 14.71
C ASN A 178 37.53 29.84 14.39
N ASP A 179 37.64 30.36 13.17
CA ASP A 179 38.76 31.21 12.75
C ASP A 179 38.79 32.52 13.55
N ASN A 180 37.62 33.04 13.95
CA ASN A 180 37.50 34.25 14.76
C ASN A 180 37.73 34.04 16.27
N GLN A 181 37.72 32.80 16.78
CA GLN A 181 38.05 32.46 18.18
C GLN A 181 39.52 32.07 18.37
N GLY A 182 40.26 31.85 17.28
CA GLY A 182 41.68 31.47 17.29
C GLY A 182 42.67 32.64 17.19
N THR A 183 42.18 33.89 17.13
CA THR A 183 42.97 35.14 17.17
C THR A 183 42.73 35.89 18.47
#